data_AF-A0A8K0MXF1-F1
#
_entry.id   AF-A0A8K0MXF1-F1
#
_cell.length_a   1.000
_cell.length_b   1.000
_cell.length_c   1.000
_cell.angle_alpha   90.00
_cell.angle_beta   90.00
_cell.angle_gamma   90.00
#
_symmetry.space_group_name_H-M   'P 1'
#
loop_
_entity.id
_entity.type
_entity.pdbx_description
1 polymer ?
#
loop_
_entity_poly.entity_id
_entity_poly.type
_entity_poly.pdbx_seq_one_letter_code
_entity_poly.pdbx_strand_id
1 'polypeptide(L)'
;MARHALNVQIYLKMHRSDHAEKQLKIVLQIDEDHILTQLANAWVNLAVGGSKIQEAYLIFQDFSGSERQLKLSHPDHLLVHRASSAEVIFERAVQAIA
;
A
#
# COMPACT_ATOMS: atom_id res chain seq x y z
N MET A 1 1.82 12.19 -6.27
CA MET A 1 1.51 10.86 -5.71
C MET A 1 2.41 10.41 -4.57
N ALA A 2 3.71 10.16 -4.75
CA ALA A 2 4.55 9.54 -3.70
C ALA A 2 4.52 10.22 -2.32
N ARG A 3 4.52 11.56 -2.26
CA ARG A 3 4.42 12.32 -1.01
C ARG A 3 3.14 12.02 -0.22
N HIS A 4 2.00 11.84 -0.88
CA HIS A 4 0.74 11.59 -0.20
C HIS A 4 0.67 10.15 0.34
N ALA A 5 1.18 9.17 -0.41
CA ALA A 5 1.28 7.79 0.06
C ALA A 5 2.21 7.67 1.30
N LEU A 6 3.31 8.43 1.33
CA LEU A 6 4.19 8.50 2.51
C LEU A 6 3.48 9.12 3.72
N ASN A 7 2.68 10.18 3.52
CA ASN A 7 1.89 10.76 4.60
C ASN A 7 0.91 9.75 5.19
N VAL A 8 0.25 8.93 4.36
CA VAL A 8 -0.63 7.85 4.83
C VAL A 8 0.14 6.88 5.75
N GLN A 9 1.33 6.41 5.36
CA GLN A 9 2.15 5.55 6.23
C GLN A 9 2.54 6.22 7.54
N ILE A 10 2.95 7.49 7.50
CA ILE A 10 3.34 8.23 8.71
C ILE A 10 2.16 8.32 9.67
N TYR A 11 0.97 8.68 9.17
CA TYR A 11 -0.23 8.76 10.01
C TYR A 11 -0.63 7.42 10.62
N LEU A 12 -0.49 6.32 9.87
CA LEU A 12 -0.72 4.97 10.40
C LEU A 12 0.27 4.62 11.52
N LYS A 13 1.57 4.92 11.34
CA LYS A 13 2.59 4.72 12.39
C LYS A 13 2.39 5.60 13.62
N MET A 14 1.71 6.74 13.47
CA MET A 14 1.35 7.63 14.58
C MET A 14 0.04 7.22 15.28
N HIS A 15 -0.56 6.08 14.93
CA HIS A 15 -1.88 5.64 15.42
C HIS A 15 -3.01 6.67 15.13
N ARG A 16 -2.86 7.45 14.06
CA ARG A 16 -3.82 8.46 13.60
C ARG A 16 -4.51 8.01 12.32
N SER A 17 -5.29 6.94 12.43
CA SER A 17 -6.06 6.36 11.32
C SER A 17 -6.99 7.39 10.67
N ASP A 18 -7.57 8.29 11.46
CA ASP A 18 -8.42 9.40 11.01
C ASP A 18 -7.73 10.33 10.00
N HIS A 19 -6.43 10.61 10.18
CA HIS A 19 -5.65 11.42 9.25
C HIS A 19 -5.19 10.61 8.03
N ALA A 20 -4.88 9.32 8.22
CA ALA A 20 -4.54 8.41 7.14
C ALA A 20 -5.71 8.27 6.14
N GLU A 21 -6.95 8.09 6.63
CA GLU A 21 -8.14 8.00 5.79
C GLU A 21 -8.42 9.28 5.00
N LYS A 22 -8.21 10.45 5.62
CA LYS A 22 -8.36 11.75 4.93
C LYS A 22 -7.33 11.91 3.81
N GLN A 23 -6.08 11.53 4.06
CA GLN A 23 -5.07 11.56 3.00
C GLN A 23 -5.36 10.53 1.91
N LEU A 24 -5.83 9.34 2.26
CA LEU A 24 -6.20 8.33 1.27
C LEU A 24 -7.28 8.85 0.31
N LYS A 25 -8.31 9.55 0.81
CA LYS A 25 -9.34 10.17 -0.05
C LYS A 25 -8.74 11.15 -1.06
N ILE A 26 -7.76 11.95 -0.65
CA ILE A 26 -7.06 12.87 -1.55
C ILE A 26 -6.28 12.09 -2.62
N VAL A 27 -5.61 10.99 -2.23
CA VAL A 27 -4.85 10.16 -3.15
C VAL A 27 -5.75 9.46 -4.17
N LEU A 28 -6.91 8.95 -3.73
CA LEU A 28 -7.93 8.37 -4.61
C LEU A 28 -8.48 9.39 -5.61
N GLN A 29 -8.69 10.65 -5.21
CA GLN A 29 -9.19 11.68 -6.12
C GLN A 29 -8.19 12.13 -7.19
N ILE A 30 -6.88 12.00 -6.93
CA ILE A 30 -5.87 12.43 -7.90
C ILE A 30 -5.71 11.37 -8.99
N ASP A 31 -5.63 10.08 -8.62
CA ASP A 31 -5.53 8.94 -9.53
C ASP A 31 -5.76 7.65 -8.72
N GLU A 32 -6.94 7.06 -8.86
CA GLU A 32 -7.35 5.87 -8.11
C GLU A 32 -6.64 4.60 -8.58
N ASP A 33 -6.33 4.51 -9.88
CA ASP A 33 -5.68 3.36 -10.50
C ASP A 33 -4.16 3.40 -10.31
N HIS A 34 -3.61 4.54 -9.90
CA HIS A 34 -2.19 4.66 -9.63
C HIS A 34 -1.74 3.65 -8.55
N ILE A 35 -0.67 2.93 -8.85
CA ILE A 35 -0.10 1.87 -7.98
C ILE A 35 0.08 2.31 -6.52
N LEU A 36 0.63 3.51 -6.29
CA LEU A 36 0.83 4.06 -4.95
C LEU A 36 -0.48 4.38 -4.20
N THR A 37 -1.57 4.62 -4.94
CA THR A 37 -2.92 4.82 -4.39
C THR A 37 -3.49 3.50 -3.90
N GLN A 38 -3.37 2.45 -4.71
CA GLN A 38 -3.81 1.10 -4.34
C GLN A 38 -3.02 0.58 -3.13
N LEU A 39 -1.71 0.81 -3.08
CA LEU A 39 -0.89 0.48 -1.90
C LEU A 39 -1.32 1.25 -0.64
N ALA A 40 -1.58 2.55 -0.76
CA ALA A 40 -2.06 3.35 0.37
C ALA A 40 -3.43 2.87 0.87
N ASN A 41 -4.31 2.47 -0.05
CA ASN A 41 -5.62 1.89 0.26
C ASN A 41 -5.47 0.57 1.04
N ALA A 42 -4.58 -0.31 0.58
CA ALA A 42 -4.30 -1.58 1.25
C ALA A 42 -3.74 -1.38 2.68
N TRP A 43 -2.82 -0.43 2.91
CA TRP A 43 -2.31 -0.13 4.26
C TRP A 43 -3.39 0.39 5.20
N VAL A 44 -4.28 1.25 4.71
CA VAL A 44 -5.40 1.77 5.52
C VAL A 44 -6.40 0.65 5.81
N ASN A 45 -6.75 -0.17 4.83
CA ASN A 45 -7.63 -1.33 5.01
C ASN A 45 -7.07 -2.33 6.01
N LEU A 46 -5.76 -2.57 5.99
CA LEU A 46 -5.08 -3.40 6.98
C LEU A 46 -5.12 -2.79 8.39
N ALA A 47 -4.92 -1.48 8.51
CA ALA A 47 -4.97 -0.77 9.78
C ALA A 47 -6.39 -0.68 10.39
N VAL A 48 -7.42 -0.64 9.54
CA VAL A 48 -8.83 -0.72 9.97
C VAL A 48 -9.17 -2.12 10.49
N GLY A 49 -8.58 -3.15 9.88
CA GLY A 49 -8.76 -4.54 10.31
C GLY A 49 -10.13 -5.12 9.95
N GLY A 50 -10.47 -6.27 10.55
CA GLY A 50 -11.76 -6.95 10.34
C GLY A 50 -11.96 -7.44 8.91
N SER A 51 -13.13 -7.15 8.32
CA SER A 51 -13.48 -7.57 6.96
C SER A 51 -12.60 -6.94 5.88
N LYS A 52 -11.95 -5.81 6.19
CA LYS A 52 -11.09 -5.08 5.24
C LYS A 52 -9.71 -5.69 5.05
N ILE A 53 -9.30 -6.63 5.91
CA ILE A 53 -8.02 -7.33 5.79
C ILE A 53 -7.99 -8.15 4.49
N GLN A 54 -9.12 -8.77 4.13
CA GLN A 54 -9.22 -9.56 2.90
C GLN A 54 -9.11 -8.67 1.65
N GLU A 55 -9.73 -7.48 1.68
CA GLU A 55 -9.59 -6.48 0.61
C GLU A 55 -8.14 -6.00 0.49
N ALA A 56 -7.47 -5.72 1.61
CA ALA A 56 -6.05 -5.36 1.61
C ALA A 56 -5.19 -6.48 1.00
N TYR A 57 -5.44 -7.73 1.40
CA TYR A 57 -4.73 -8.90 0.88
C TYR A 57 -4.89 -9.06 -0.63
N LEU A 58 -6.10 -8.90 -1.17
CA LEU A 58 -6.37 -8.99 -2.60
C LEU A 58 -5.61 -7.91 -3.39
N ILE A 59 -5.63 -6.66 -2.90
CA ILE A 59 -4.87 -5.57 -3.53
C ILE A 59 -3.37 -5.88 -3.55
N PHE A 60 -2.82 -6.42 -2.45
CA PHE A 60 -1.42 -6.84 -2.42
C PHE A 60 -1.12 -8.02 -3.35
N GLN A 61 -2.04 -8.97 -3.48
CA GLN A 61 -1.88 -10.12 -4.37
C GLN A 61 -1.83 -9.69 -5.84
N ASP A 62 -2.77 -8.84 -6.26
CA ASP A 62 -2.80 -8.29 -7.63
C ASP A 62 -1.54 -7.47 -7.91
N PHE A 63 -1.11 -6.67 -6.93
CA PHE A 63 0.12 -5.90 -7.02
C PHE A 63 1.37 -6.80 -7.16
N SER A 64 1.48 -7.86 -6.37
CA SER A 64 2.60 -8.82 -6.45
C SER A 64 2.69 -9.51 -7.81
N GLY A 65 1.54 -9.76 -8.47
CA GLY A 65 1.49 -10.30 -9.82
C GLY A 65 2.10 -9.34 -10.84
N SER A 66 1.68 -8.07 -10.81
CA SER A 66 2.22 -7.04 -11.71
C SER A 66 3.69 -6.72 -11.45
N GLU A 67 4.11 -6.72 -10.18
CA GLU A 67 5.49 -6.48 -9.74
C GLU A 67 6.45 -7.54 -10.27
N ARG A 68 6.08 -8.82 -10.16
CA ARG A 68 6.89 -9.93 -10.68
C ARG A 68 7.10 -9.80 -12.19
N GLN A 69 6.07 -9.37 -12.92
CA GLN A 69 6.14 -9.18 -14.37
C GLN A 69 7.02 -7.97 -14.75
N LEU A 70 7.02 -6.92 -13.93
CA LEU A 70 7.92 -5.77 -14.07
C LEU A 70 9.37 -6.13 -13.69
N LYS A 71 9.61 -6.90 -12.62
CA LYS A 71 10.94 -7.43 -12.26
C LYS A 71 11.56 -8.25 -13.39
N LEU A 72 10.74 -9.09 -14.04
CA LEU A 72 11.18 -9.94 -15.15
C LEU A 72 11.54 -9.17 -16.42
N SER A 73 10.87 -8.04 -16.66
CA SER A 73 11.06 -7.25 -17.88
C SER A 73 12.03 -6.07 -17.72
N HIS A 74 12.02 -5.40 -16.56
CA HIS A 74 12.77 -4.17 -16.28
C HIS A 74 13.22 -4.11 -14.80
N PRO A 75 14.26 -4.88 -14.42
CA PRO A 75 14.65 -5.07 -13.01
C PRO A 75 15.13 -3.79 -12.31
N ASP A 76 15.75 -2.84 -13.01
CA ASP A 76 16.25 -1.57 -12.44
C ASP A 76 15.20 -0.46 -12.35
N HIS A 77 13.93 -0.78 -12.69
CA HIS A 77 12.89 0.22 -12.68
C HIS A 77 12.55 0.66 -11.24
N LEU A 78 12.43 1.98 -11.02
CA LEU A 78 12.14 2.57 -9.69
C LEU A 78 10.91 1.95 -9.00
N LEU A 79 9.96 1.42 -9.77
CA LEU A 79 8.78 0.74 -9.23
C LEU A 79 9.10 -0.61 -8.59
N VAL A 80 10.08 -1.37 -9.10
CA VAL A 80 10.52 -2.67 -8.53
C VAL A 80 11.10 -2.49 -7.13
N HIS A 81 11.96 -1.48 -6.96
CA HIS A 81 12.53 -1.15 -5.65
C HIS A 81 11.49 -0.66 -4.65
N ARG A 82 10.53 0.16 -5.08
CA ARG A 82 9.46 0.66 -4.21
C ARG A 82 8.44 -0.41 -3.84
N ALA A 83 8.16 -1.33 -4.76
CA ALA A 83 7.26 -2.46 -4.53
C ALA A 83 7.83 -3.47 -3.53
N SER A 84 9.12 -3.79 -3.66
CA SER A 84 9.81 -4.69 -2.72
C SER A 84 9.79 -4.13 -1.28
N SER A 85 9.87 -2.81 -1.13
CA SER A 85 9.75 -2.16 0.19
C SER A 85 8.33 -2.23 0.77
N ALA A 86 7.30 -2.16 -0.09
CA ALA A 86 5.90 -2.32 0.33
C ALA A 86 5.58 -3.77 0.73
N GLU A 87 6.14 -4.75 0.03
CA GLU A 87 6.00 -6.18 0.33
C GLU A 87 6.61 -6.54 1.70
N VAL A 88 7.80 -6.01 2.00
CA VAL A 88 8.42 -6.16 3.33
C VAL A 88 7.57 -5.54 4.45
N ILE A 89 6.92 -4.41 4.19
CA ILE A 89 6.03 -3.76 5.16
C ILE A 89 4.75 -4.58 5.36
N PHE A 90 4.20 -5.15 4.28
CA PHE A 90 3.04 -6.03 4.34
C PHE A 90 3.33 -7.30 5.14
N GLU A 91 4.42 -8.00 4.82
CA GLU A 91 4.87 -9.19 5.55
C GLU A 91 5.04 -8.91 7.04
N ARG A 92 5.67 -7.78 7.39
CA ARG A 92 5.83 -7.37 8.79
C ARG A 92 4.50 -7.03 9.47
N ALA A 93 3.56 -6.46 8.75
CA ALA A 93 2.25 -6.12 9.29
C ALA A 93 1.38 -7.37 9.49
N VAL A 94 1.46 -8.36 8.58
CA VAL A 94 0.82 -9.67 8.75
C VAL A 94 1.40 -10.40 9.96
N GLN A 95 2.73 -10.41 10.12
CA GLN A 95 3.40 -11.03 11.28
C GLN A 95 3.09 -10.36 12.62
N ALA A 96 2.70 -9.09 12.63
CA ALA A 96 2.35 -8.37 13.87
C ALA A 96 0.89 -8.62 14.31
N ILE A 97 0.06 -9.19 13.44
CA ILE A 97 -1.35 -9.48 13.69
C ILE A 97 -1.59 -10.99 13.95
N ALA A 98 -0.60 -11.84 13.65
CA ALA A 98 -0.57 -13.29 13.96
C ALA A 98 0.02 -13.55 15.36
#